data_AF-A0A925YXH3-F1
#
_entry.id   AF-A0A925YXH3-F1
#
_cell.length_a   1.000
_cell.length_b   1.000
_cell.length_c   1.000
_cell.angle_alpha   90.00
_cell.angle_beta   90.00
_cell.angle_gamma   90.00
#
_symmetry.space_group_name_H-M   'P 1'
#
loop_
_entity.id
_entity.type
_entity.pdbx_description
1 polymer ?
#
loop_
_entity_poly.entity_id
_entity_poly.type
_entity_poly.pdbx_seq_one_letter_code
_entity_poly.pdbx_strand_id
1 'polypeptide(L)'
;CVDLTGERLQEAFASLTNHKICFGKAQDGGVYLIAARREVCAALPELFAACRWETAQVQSDLFGAAQNCGFSFAVLSVLNDIDAASDIIASFNSPLALLRQLARKLSARHRCDAPPALSPFISTRRTIRLRHQKAPPIALLS
;
A
#
# COMPACT_ATOMS: atom_id res chain seq x y z
N CYS A 1 2.16 -2.90 3.27
CA CYS A 1 2.95 -2.28 4.36
C CYS A 1 2.01 -1.50 5.30
N VAL A 2 1.88 -1.90 6.57
CA VAL A 2 1.02 -1.23 7.56
C VAL A 2 1.59 0.13 7.97
N ASP A 3 2.93 0.25 7.96
CA ASP A 3 3.67 1.41 8.44
C ASP A 3 3.91 2.48 7.36
N LEU A 4 3.37 2.29 6.15
CA LEU A 4 3.41 3.31 5.10
C LEU A 4 2.44 4.45 5.47
N THR A 5 2.98 5.54 5.98
CA THR A 5 2.22 6.73 6.40
C THR A 5 2.27 7.85 5.34
N GLY A 6 1.39 8.85 5.49
CA GLY A 6 1.46 10.07 4.68
C GLY A 6 2.77 10.83 4.84
N GLU A 7 3.37 10.81 6.03
CA GLU A 7 4.69 11.41 6.30
C GLU A 7 5.80 10.72 5.48
N ARG A 8 5.76 9.39 5.35
CA ARG A 8 6.71 8.64 4.49
C ARG A 8 6.57 9.02 3.01
N LEU A 9 5.34 9.28 2.54
CA LEU A 9 5.13 9.77 1.17
C LEU A 9 5.67 11.20 0.99
N GLN A 10 5.46 12.07 1.98
CA GLN A 10 6.02 13.42 1.96
C GLN A 10 7.56 13.40 1.95
N GLU A 11 8.17 12.52 2.74
CA GLU A 11 9.63 12.31 2.75
C GLU A 11 10.13 11.83 1.39
N ALA A 12 9.42 10.88 0.76
CA ALA A 12 9.72 10.43 -0.59
C ALA A 12 9.71 11.61 -1.58
N PHE A 13 8.67 12.44 -1.56
CA PHE A 13 8.59 13.63 -2.42
C PHE A 13 9.69 14.66 -2.13
N ALA A 14 9.98 14.94 -0.86
CA ALA A 14 11.03 15.86 -0.46
C ALA A 14 12.42 15.38 -0.93
N SER A 15 12.66 14.07 -0.89
CA SER A 15 13.93 13.50 -1.37
C SER A 15 14.15 13.72 -2.88
N LEU A 16 13.07 13.76 -3.66
CA LEU A 16 13.09 14.01 -5.11
C LEU A 16 13.41 15.47 -5.47
N THR A 17 13.51 16.37 -4.51
CA THR A 17 14.04 17.72 -4.74
C THR A 17 15.53 17.67 -5.09
N ASN A 18 16.29 16.77 -4.45
CA ASN A 18 17.75 16.67 -4.62
C ASN A 18 18.18 15.42 -5.41
N HIS A 19 17.31 14.43 -5.51
CA HIS A 19 17.60 13.16 -6.18
C HIS A 19 16.63 12.90 -7.33
N LYS A 20 17.05 12.15 -8.34
CA LYS A 20 16.19 11.80 -9.48
C LYS A 20 15.25 10.65 -9.14
N ILE A 21 15.67 9.75 -8.26
CA ILE A 21 14.91 8.56 -7.83
C ILE A 21 14.93 8.46 -6.30
N CYS A 22 13.90 7.84 -5.73
CA CYS A 22 13.82 7.52 -4.32
C CYS A 22 13.30 6.09 -4.15
N PHE A 23 13.97 5.31 -3.31
CA PHE A 23 13.61 3.92 -3.03
C PHE A 23 13.25 3.73 -1.55
N GLY A 24 12.11 3.11 -1.28
CA GLY A 24 11.74 2.61 0.03
C GLY A 24 12.10 1.14 0.17
N LYS A 25 13.08 0.82 1.02
CA LYS A 25 13.56 -0.55 1.23
C LYS A 25 12.56 -1.38 2.04
N ALA A 26 12.24 -2.57 1.56
CA ALA A 26 11.57 -3.57 2.39
C ALA A 26 12.60 -4.42 3.16
N GLN A 27 12.16 -5.14 4.20
CA GLN A 27 13.06 -5.90 5.07
C GLN A 27 13.50 -7.24 4.44
N ASP A 28 12.72 -7.78 3.52
CA ASP A 28 12.91 -9.03 2.78
C ASP A 28 13.93 -8.93 1.63
N GLY A 29 14.40 -7.72 1.30
CA GLY A 29 15.27 -7.44 0.15
C GLY A 29 14.53 -6.88 -1.07
N GLY A 30 13.22 -6.70 -0.98
CA GLY A 30 12.33 -6.03 -1.93
C GLY A 30 12.26 -4.51 -1.73
N VAL A 31 11.29 -3.86 -2.38
CA VAL A 31 11.04 -2.42 -2.19
C VAL A 31 9.54 -2.18 -2.03
N TYR A 32 9.16 -1.42 -1.01
CA TYR A 32 7.75 -1.07 -0.78
C TYR A 32 7.34 0.19 -1.56
N LEU A 33 8.32 0.97 -2.07
CA LEU A 33 8.08 2.22 -2.77
C LEU A 33 9.21 2.52 -3.76
N ILE A 34 8.84 2.95 -4.96
CA ILE A 34 9.73 3.58 -5.93
C ILE A 34 9.09 4.92 -6.32
N ALA A 35 9.82 6.01 -6.17
CA ALA A 35 9.40 7.33 -6.62
C ALA A 35 10.47 7.92 -7.54
N ALA A 36 10.04 8.63 -8.57
CA ALA A 36 10.95 9.12 -9.60
C ALA A 36 10.47 10.46 -10.14
N ARG A 37 11.42 11.30 -10.57
CA ARG A 37 11.09 12.54 -11.29
C ARG A 37 10.66 12.21 -12.71
N ARG A 38 9.75 13.02 -13.27
CA ARG A 38 9.21 12.84 -14.62
C ARG A 38 10.29 12.69 -15.71
N GLU A 39 11.41 13.37 -15.55
CA GLU A 39 12.56 13.33 -16.48
C GLU A 39 13.19 11.93 -16.62
N VAL A 40 13.17 11.12 -15.55
CA VAL A 40 13.76 9.77 -15.54
C VAL A 40 12.72 8.68 -15.75
N CYS A 41 11.42 9.02 -15.78
CA CYS A 41 10.36 8.03 -15.96
C CYS A 41 10.48 7.23 -17.26
N ALA A 42 11.04 7.82 -18.32
CA ALA A 42 11.26 7.13 -19.59
C ALA A 42 12.32 6.02 -19.51
N ALA A 43 13.26 6.11 -18.55
CA ALA A 43 14.31 5.12 -18.33
C ALA A 43 13.93 4.04 -17.29
N LEU A 44 12.82 4.22 -16.57
CA LEU A 44 12.35 3.24 -15.57
C LEU A 44 12.08 1.85 -16.16
N PRO A 45 11.49 1.69 -17.37
CA PRO A 45 11.27 0.35 -17.92
C PRO A 45 12.57 -0.44 -18.11
N GLU A 46 13.65 0.21 -18.55
CA GLU A 46 14.96 -0.42 -18.71
C GLU A 46 15.57 -0.80 -17.35
N LEU A 47 15.47 0.12 -16.38
CA LEU A 47 15.90 -0.13 -15.01
C LEU A 47 15.16 -1.32 -14.38
N PHE A 48 13.86 -1.43 -14.62
CA PHE A 48 13.02 -2.52 -14.10
C PHE A 48 13.24 -3.85 -14.83
N ALA A 49 13.61 -3.82 -16.12
CA ALA A 49 13.93 -5.02 -16.88
C ALA A 49 15.22 -5.69 -16.38
N ALA A 50 16.15 -4.92 -15.82
CA ALA A 50 17.38 -5.44 -15.22
C ALA A 50 17.18 -6.04 -13.82
N CYS A 51 15.99 -5.94 -13.23
CA CYS A 51 15.71 -6.33 -11.86
C CYS A 51 15.11 -7.75 -11.77
N ARG A 52 15.68 -8.59 -10.90
CA ARG A 52 15.14 -9.91 -10.57
C ARG A 52 14.02 -9.78 -9.54
N TRP A 53 12.81 -9.46 -10.02
CA TRP A 53 11.60 -9.36 -9.20
C TRP A 53 11.29 -10.63 -8.40
N GLU A 54 10.58 -10.45 -7.28
CA GLU A 54 10.22 -11.55 -6.35
C GLU A 54 11.43 -12.25 -5.73
N THR A 55 12.57 -11.55 -5.62
CA THR A 55 13.77 -12.06 -4.95
C THR A 55 14.30 -11.04 -3.95
N ALA A 56 15.10 -11.52 -2.99
CA ALA A 56 15.83 -10.65 -2.06
C ALA A 56 16.90 -9.76 -2.73
N GLN A 57 17.13 -9.92 -4.04
CA GLN A 57 18.11 -9.17 -4.82
C GLN A 57 17.52 -7.93 -5.50
N VAL A 58 16.22 -7.69 -5.37
CA VAL A 58 15.54 -6.55 -5.99
C VAL A 58 16.21 -5.22 -5.61
N GLN A 59 16.51 -5.00 -4.33
CA GLN A 59 17.20 -3.79 -3.89
C GLN A 59 18.56 -3.58 -4.56
N SER A 60 19.40 -4.62 -4.58
CA SER A 60 20.73 -4.52 -5.18
C SER A 60 20.67 -4.29 -6.69
N ASP A 61 19.72 -4.94 -7.37
CA ASP A 61 19.54 -4.80 -8.81
C ASP A 61 19.06 -3.39 -9.17
N LEU A 62 18.08 -2.86 -8.43
CA LEU A 62 17.57 -1.50 -8.63
C LEU A 62 18.65 -0.43 -8.36
N PHE A 63 19.44 -0.60 -7.29
CA PHE A 63 20.50 0.36 -6.96
C PHE A 63 21.65 0.30 -7.96
N GLY A 64 22.02 -0.90 -8.39
CA GLY A 64 23.02 -1.09 -9.44
C GLY A 64 22.57 -0.48 -10.77
N ALA A 65 21.33 -0.74 -11.18
CA ALA A 65 20.78 -0.18 -12.40
C ALA A 65 20.67 1.35 -12.35
N ALA A 66 20.23 1.92 -11.22
CA ALA A 66 20.20 3.39 -11.04
C ALA A 66 21.60 4.01 -11.14
N GLN A 67 22.62 3.38 -10.56
CA GLN A 67 24.01 3.82 -10.65
C GLN A 67 24.55 3.73 -12.09
N ASN A 68 24.27 2.62 -12.79
CA ASN A 68 24.70 2.41 -14.16
C ASN A 68 24.10 3.46 -15.12
N CYS A 69 22.86 3.90 -14.86
CA CYS A 69 22.23 5.00 -15.60
C CYS A 69 22.70 6.41 -15.15
N GLY A 70 23.59 6.51 -14.16
CA GLY A 70 24.08 7.79 -13.64
C GLY A 70 23.01 8.61 -12.91
N PHE A 71 21.97 7.97 -12.37
CA PHE A 71 20.91 8.66 -11.64
C PHE A 71 21.26 8.80 -10.17
N SER A 72 21.12 10.02 -9.63
CA SER A 72 21.15 10.22 -8.19
C SER A 72 19.88 9.61 -7.58
N PHE A 73 20.03 8.86 -6.49
CA PHE A 73 18.91 8.25 -5.79
C PHE A 73 19.01 8.45 -4.28
N ALA A 74 17.86 8.60 -3.63
CA ALA A 74 17.71 8.60 -2.18
C ALA A 74 17.14 7.25 -1.71
N VAL A 75 17.39 6.91 -0.45
CA VAL A 75 16.90 5.67 0.15
C VAL A 75 16.19 6.00 1.47
N LEU A 76 14.94 5.60 1.59
CA LEU A 76 14.14 5.80 2.80
C LEU A 76 14.38 4.69 3.83
N SER A 77 13.87 4.90 5.04
CA SER A 77 13.90 3.92 6.13
C SER A 77 13.31 2.57 5.70
N VAL A 78 13.91 1.47 6.17
CA VAL A 78 13.40 0.12 5.92
C VAL A 78 12.03 -0.04 6.59
N LEU A 79 11.05 -0.60 5.87
CA LEU A 79 9.75 -0.99 6.41
C LEU A 79 9.51 -2.48 6.19
N ASN A 80 8.60 -3.05 6.99
CA ASN A 80 8.10 -4.40 6.77
C ASN A 80 6.90 -4.36 5.81
N ASP A 81 7.01 -4.98 4.65
CA ASP A 81 5.87 -5.29 3.80
C ASP A 81 5.07 -6.48 4.38
N ILE A 82 3.94 -6.75 3.75
CA ILE A 82 2.99 -7.76 4.23
C ILE A 82 2.83 -8.71 3.05
N ASP A 83 3.57 -9.81 3.07
CA ASP A 83 3.57 -10.78 1.98
C ASP A 83 2.77 -12.03 2.38
N ALA A 84 2.78 -12.36 3.66
CA ALA A 84 2.11 -13.52 4.23
C ALA A 84 1.10 -13.16 5.33
N ALA A 85 0.17 -14.08 5.58
CA ALA A 85 -0.79 -13.94 6.68
C ALA A 85 -0.12 -13.83 8.06
N SER A 86 1.07 -14.39 8.22
CA SER A 86 1.91 -14.22 9.42
C SER A 86 2.31 -12.77 9.67
N ASP A 87 2.54 -12.00 8.60
CA ASP A 87 3.01 -10.61 8.70
C ASP A 87 1.91 -9.69 9.20
N ILE A 88 0.65 -10.03 8.90
CA ILE A 88 -0.52 -9.38 9.47
C ILE A 88 -0.50 -9.55 10.99
N ILE A 89 -0.34 -10.78 11.48
CA ILE A 89 -0.34 -11.07 12.92
C ILE A 89 0.81 -10.34 13.62
N ALA A 90 2.02 -10.38 13.04
CA ALA A 90 3.18 -9.67 13.56
C ALA A 90 2.99 -8.14 13.59
N SER A 91 2.32 -7.58 12.57
CA SER A 91 1.99 -6.14 12.51
C SER A 91 0.94 -5.71 13.54
N PHE A 92 0.13 -6.65 14.05
CA PHE A 92 -0.98 -6.41 14.98
C PHE A 92 -0.73 -6.91 16.42
N ASN A 93 0.54 -7.00 16.84
CA ASN A 93 0.95 -7.47 18.18
C ASN A 93 0.47 -6.61 19.38
N SER A 94 -0.41 -5.63 19.16
CA SER A 94 -1.18 -5.00 20.22
C SER A 94 -2.67 -5.07 19.90
N PRO A 95 -3.51 -5.77 20.70
CA PRO A 95 -4.96 -5.78 20.52
C PRO A 95 -5.56 -4.36 20.54
N LEU A 96 -4.88 -3.41 21.20
CA LEU A 96 -5.26 -2.00 21.20
C LEU A 96 -4.95 -1.27 19.88
N ALA A 97 -3.96 -1.71 19.11
CA ALA A 97 -3.63 -1.09 17.82
C ALA A 97 -4.75 -1.33 16.80
N LEU A 98 -5.27 -2.57 16.74
CA LEU A 98 -6.42 -2.92 15.90
C LEU A 98 -7.66 -2.12 16.31
N LEU A 99 -7.97 -2.10 17.62
CA LEU A 99 -9.09 -1.32 18.16
C LEU A 99 -8.95 0.17 17.85
N ARG A 100 -7.74 0.73 17.95
CA ARG A 100 -7.48 2.14 17.64
C ARG A 100 -7.59 2.42 16.15
N GLN A 101 -7.16 1.51 15.28
CA GLN A 101 -7.29 1.66 13.83
C GLN A 101 -8.74 1.54 13.37
N LEU A 102 -9.49 0.58 13.92
CA LEU A 102 -10.94 0.44 13.72
C LEU A 102 -11.67 1.68 14.23
N ALA A 103 -11.35 2.14 15.44
CA ALA A 103 -11.91 3.37 16.01
C ALA A 103 -11.66 4.56 15.08
N ARG A 104 -10.42 4.80 14.60
CA ARG A 104 -10.13 5.88 13.63
C ARG A 104 -10.96 5.76 12.36
N LYS A 105 -11.07 4.57 11.77
CA LYS A 105 -11.88 4.36 10.54
C LYS A 105 -13.37 4.62 10.79
N LEU A 106 -13.90 4.22 11.93
CA LEU A 106 -15.29 4.49 12.32
C LEU A 106 -15.52 5.97 12.65
N SER A 107 -14.58 6.63 13.34
CA SER A 107 -14.64 8.07 13.63
C SER A 107 -14.50 8.93 12.38
N ALA A 108 -13.73 8.48 11.37
CA ALA A 108 -13.60 9.17 10.09
C ALA A 108 -14.92 9.12 9.30
N ARG A 109 -15.70 8.04 9.42
CA ARG A 109 -17.06 7.96 8.85
C ARG A 109 -18.03 8.92 9.56
N HIS A 110 -17.96 9.00 10.89
CA HIS A 110 -18.82 9.89 11.67
C HIS A 110 -18.53 11.39 11.48
N ARG A 111 -17.35 11.78 11.00
CA ARG A 111 -17.04 13.20 10.74
C ARG A 111 -17.61 13.73 9.42
N CYS A 112 -18.05 12.86 8.52
CA CYS A 112 -18.76 13.25 7.30
C CYS A 112 -20.28 13.27 7.47
N ASP A 113 -20.80 12.70 8.56
CA ASP A 113 -22.21 12.81 8.92
C ASP A 113 -22.39 14.06 9.80
N ALA A 114 -22.74 15.18 9.18
CA ALA A 114 -23.45 16.25 9.90
C ALA A 114 -24.61 15.59 10.68
N PRO A 115 -24.92 16.04 11.91
CA PRO A 115 -25.91 15.34 12.73
C PRO A 115 -27.23 15.22 11.96
N PRO A 116 -27.79 14.01 11.79
CA PRO A 116 -29.11 13.89 11.22
C PRO A 116 -30.07 14.57 12.19
N ALA A 117 -30.88 15.51 11.67
CA ALA A 117 -31.96 16.11 12.43
C ALA A 117 -32.77 15.01 13.10
N LEU A 118 -32.95 15.14 14.43
CA LEU A 118 -33.71 14.22 15.28
C LEU A 118 -34.98 13.75 14.57
N SER A 119 -34.99 12.50 14.09
CA SER A 119 -36.18 11.86 13.57
C SER A 119 -36.61 10.77 14.57
N PRO A 120 -37.83 10.85 15.13
CA PRO A 120 -38.24 10.00 16.22
C PRO A 120 -38.86 8.71 15.68
N PHE A 121 -38.13 7.86 14.97
CA PHE A 121 -38.69 6.57 14.59
C PHE A 121 -37.61 5.50 14.56
N ILE A 122 -37.50 4.77 15.67
CA ILE A 122 -36.98 3.41 15.66
C ILE A 122 -37.95 2.59 14.79
N SER A 123 -37.48 2.12 13.65
CA SER A 123 -38.17 1.10 12.86
C SER A 123 -37.17 -0.01 12.48
N THR A 124 -37.22 -1.05 13.31
CA THR A 124 -37.06 -2.49 13.02
C THR A 124 -36.13 -2.93 11.87
N ARG A 125 -35.10 -3.70 12.27
CA ARG A 125 -34.32 -4.71 11.51
C ARG A 125 -34.43 -4.61 9.97
N ARG A 126 -33.45 -3.96 9.32
CA ARG A 126 -33.16 -4.21 7.91
C ARG A 126 -32.43 -5.55 7.76
N THR A 127 -33.17 -6.60 7.41
CA THR A 127 -32.60 -7.77 6.73
C THR A 127 -31.91 -7.30 5.46
N ILE A 128 -30.60 -7.54 5.36
CA ILE A 128 -29.83 -7.29 4.15
C ILE A 128 -30.35 -8.25 3.07
N ARG A 129 -31.16 -7.76 2.13
CA ARG A 129 -31.47 -8.49 0.90
C ARG A 129 -30.34 -8.26 -0.09
N LEU A 130 -29.47 -9.25 -0.26
CA LEU A 130 -28.50 -9.32 -1.36
C LEU A 130 -29.28 -9.46 -2.68
N ARG A 131 -29.36 -8.38 -3.47
CA ARG A 131 -29.93 -8.43 -4.81
C ARG A 131 -28.83 -8.86 -5.79
N HIS A 132 -29.06 -10.02 -6.42
CA HIS A 132 -28.37 -10.57 -7.60
C HIS A 132 -26.97 -11.15 -7.40
N GLN A 133 -26.92 -12.40 -6.93
CA GLN A 133 -25.94 -13.38 -7.44
C GLN A 133 -26.70 -14.36 -8.33
N LYS A 134 -26.36 -14.40 -9.62
CA LYS A 134 -26.85 -15.42 -10.55
C LYS A 134 -25.79 -16.51 -10.56
N ALA A 135 -26.15 -17.75 -10.24
CA ALA A 135 -25.22 -18.88 -10.28
C ALA A 135 -24.72 -19.10 -11.73
N PRO A 136 -23.46 -19.53 -11.93
CA PRO A 136 -22.95 -19.87 -13.26
C PRO A 136 -23.75 -21.06 -13.84
N PRO A 137 -23.94 -21.11 -15.17
CA PRO A 137 -24.68 -22.20 -15.80
C PRO A 137 -23.97 -23.54 -15.60
N ILE A 138 -24.73 -24.57 -15.24
CA ILE A 138 -24.27 -25.96 -15.15
C ILE A 138 -24.04 -26.46 -16.58
N ALA A 139 -22.81 -26.87 -16.90
CA ALA A 139 -22.54 -27.63 -18.11
C ALA A 139 -23.17 -29.02 -17.96
N LEU A 140 -24.21 -29.32 -18.74
CA LEU A 140 -24.74 -30.68 -18.87
C LEU A 140 -23.76 -31.49 -19.72
N LEU A 141 -23.11 -32.46 -19.08
CA LEU A 141 -22.34 -33.51 -19.77
C LEU A 141 -23.29 -34.31 -20.68
N SER A 142 -22.94 -34.42 -21.95
CA SER A 142 -23.46 -35.41 -22.90
C SER A 142 -22.29 -36.21 -23.44
#